data_AF-A0A933RBU3-F1
#
_entry.id   AF-A0A933RBU3-F1
#
_cell.length_a   1.000
_cell.length_b   1.000
_cell.length_c   1.000
_cell.angle_alpha   90.00
_cell.angle_beta   90.00
_cell.angle_gamma   90.00
#
_symmetry.space_group_name_H-M   'P 1'
#
loop_
_entity.id
_entity.type
_entity.pdbx_description
1 polymer ?
#
loop_
_entity_poly.entity_id
_entity_poly.type
_entity_poly.pdbx_seq_one_letter_code
_entity_poly.pdbx_strand_id
1 'polypeptide(L)'
;MPTHRLLIEYDGTKFAGWQAQASGRTVQGTLLDALRAVTGEREIDLQGAGRTDAGVHALGQVASLRTRGRLDPATMRRRLDETLPADLAVRRIELVPPRFHARHDALARCYRYQITGRRSAFGKRTTWWIAEPLDLDAMAVAARSFEGRHDFRAFAKRGGEKDSTLVEVELCRLAAMVTEKIPRATAVLLDGDLEGADYIIRGDDEIDARSLELEEHCYRILALQAPVASDLRQVIALLRMVADVERSADLLCNICKAARRIYGHELDPKLRGIIARMGEQAQQLYDAAIESFVENDAAKAAAIDDMDSYLDGLQKQFVQAIFESHAANRIDLQVAVQLAVVARFYERIGDHAVNIGEKVRFVVTGWVPEQKGADRYRRQGDTGEIARVPDLPADDTLDSSG
;
A
#
# COMPACT_ATOMS: atom_id res chain seq x y z
N MET A 1 26.36 -20.48 -8.01
CA MET A 1 27.31 -20.10 -6.95
C MET A 1 26.55 -20.11 -5.62
N PRO A 2 27.07 -20.76 -4.56
CA PRO A 2 26.46 -20.70 -3.24
C PRO A 2 26.34 -19.23 -2.77
N THR A 3 25.25 -18.94 -2.08
CA THR A 3 24.95 -17.60 -1.55
C THR A 3 25.05 -17.66 -0.05
N HIS A 4 25.76 -16.71 0.54
CA HIS A 4 25.96 -16.62 1.97
C HIS A 4 25.38 -15.31 2.50
N ARG A 5 24.81 -15.37 3.69
CA ARG A 5 24.39 -14.21 4.47
C ARG A 5 25.47 -13.89 5.49
N LEU A 6 25.99 -12.67 5.44
CA LEU A 6 26.95 -12.14 6.40
C LEU A 6 26.22 -11.20 7.36
N LEU A 7 26.54 -11.30 8.66
CA LEU A 7 26.18 -10.30 9.66
C LEU A 7 27.45 -9.57 10.08
N ILE A 8 27.51 -8.27 9.80
CA ILE A 8 28.73 -7.46 9.87
C ILE A 8 28.57 -6.38 10.92
N GLU A 9 29.61 -6.19 11.72
CA GLU A 9 29.73 -5.12 12.71
C GLU A 9 30.95 -4.25 12.39
N TYR A 10 30.85 -2.93 12.52
CA TYR A 10 31.97 -2.04 12.29
C TYR A 10 31.89 -0.70 13.03
N ASP A 11 33.07 -0.19 13.41
CA ASP A 11 33.27 1.21 13.79
C ASP A 11 33.48 2.04 12.52
N GLY A 12 32.44 2.80 12.15
CA GLY A 12 32.41 3.66 10.97
C GLY A 12 33.41 4.81 10.95
N THR A 13 34.06 5.15 12.06
CA THR A 13 34.83 6.39 12.24
C THR A 13 35.85 6.64 11.12
N LYS A 14 36.47 5.58 10.60
CA LYS A 14 37.53 5.65 9.57
C LYS A 14 37.05 5.22 8.18
N PHE A 15 35.76 5.00 7.99
CA PHE A 15 35.18 4.57 6.73
C PHE A 15 34.47 5.71 6.03
N ALA A 16 34.69 5.84 4.73
CA ALA A 16 33.99 6.75 3.82
C ALA A 16 32.59 6.24 3.42
N GLY A 17 32.02 5.34 4.22
CA GLY A 17 30.72 4.70 4.01
C GLY A 17 30.84 3.23 3.59
N TRP A 18 29.69 2.68 3.20
CA TRP A 18 29.59 1.26 2.82
C TRP A 18 30.25 0.96 1.47
N GLN A 19 29.82 1.63 0.40
CA GLN A 19 30.10 1.24 -0.98
C GLN A 19 31.58 1.38 -1.33
N ALA A 20 32.16 0.44 -2.07
CA ALA A 20 33.49 0.60 -2.68
C ALA A 20 33.53 1.84 -3.59
N GLN A 21 34.58 2.66 -3.44
CA GLN A 21 34.78 3.92 -4.16
C GLN A 21 36.24 4.04 -4.59
N ALA A 22 36.52 4.92 -5.56
CA ALA A 22 37.88 5.14 -6.07
C ALA A 22 38.81 5.79 -5.02
N SER A 23 38.25 6.56 -4.08
CA SER A 23 39.00 7.25 -3.03
C SER A 23 38.37 6.97 -1.67
N GLY A 24 39.21 6.78 -0.65
CA GLY A 24 38.79 6.55 0.72
C GLY A 24 38.61 5.08 1.06
N ARG A 25 38.77 4.75 2.34
CA ARG A 25 38.60 3.39 2.86
C ARG A 25 37.12 3.13 3.09
N THR A 26 36.57 2.05 2.55
CA THR A 26 35.13 1.73 2.66
C THR A 26 34.94 0.33 3.24
N VAL A 27 33.76 0.09 3.82
CA VAL A 27 33.47 -1.21 4.46
C VAL A 27 33.45 -2.32 3.42
N GLN A 28 32.73 -2.12 2.31
CA GLN A 28 32.65 -3.10 1.23
C GLN A 28 34.02 -3.35 0.58
N GLY A 29 34.82 -2.31 0.36
CA GLY A 29 36.17 -2.47 -0.18
C GLY A 29 37.07 -3.32 0.73
N THR A 30 37.08 -3.00 2.02
CA THR A 30 37.87 -3.75 3.02
C THR A 30 37.41 -5.21 3.13
N LEU A 31 36.10 -5.46 3.11
CA LEU A 31 35.56 -6.82 3.08
C LEU A 31 35.94 -7.57 1.81
N LEU A 32 35.86 -6.94 0.65
CA LEU A 32 36.23 -7.56 -0.62
C LEU A 32 37.70 -7.96 -0.64
N ASP A 33 38.60 -7.11 -0.15
CA ASP A 33 40.03 -7.41 -0.10
C ASP A 33 40.33 -8.58 0.86
N ALA A 34 39.70 -8.59 2.04
CA ALA A 34 39.81 -9.71 2.97
C ALA A 34 39.22 -11.00 2.38
N LEU A 35 38.06 -10.93 1.75
CA LEU A 35 37.43 -12.09 1.11
C LEU A 35 38.29 -12.66 -0.01
N ARG A 36 38.90 -11.82 -0.85
CA ARG A 36 39.84 -12.25 -1.91
C ARG A 36 41.05 -12.97 -1.33
N ALA A 37 41.61 -12.46 -0.23
CA ALA A 37 42.72 -13.10 0.46
C ALA A 37 42.32 -14.47 1.07
N VAL A 38 41.12 -14.56 1.63
CA VAL A 38 40.62 -15.79 2.29
C VAL A 38 40.20 -16.87 1.30
N THR A 39 39.53 -16.51 0.20
CA THR A 39 38.96 -17.45 -0.78
C THR A 39 39.90 -17.73 -1.95
N GLY A 40 40.86 -16.84 -2.23
CA GLY A 40 41.70 -16.88 -3.43
C GLY A 40 40.95 -16.49 -4.72
N GLU A 41 39.70 -16.02 -4.62
CA GLU A 41 38.89 -15.64 -5.77
C GLU A 41 39.12 -14.17 -6.15
N ARG A 42 39.18 -13.88 -7.45
CA ARG A 42 39.28 -12.50 -7.96
C ARG A 42 37.92 -11.80 -8.02
N GLU A 43 36.90 -12.53 -8.46
CA GLU A 43 35.54 -12.05 -8.63
C GLU A 43 34.69 -12.48 -7.43
N ILE A 44 34.30 -11.51 -6.61
CA ILE A 44 33.45 -11.72 -5.45
C ILE A 44 32.28 -10.75 -5.54
N ASP A 45 31.05 -11.27 -5.56
CA ASP A 45 29.85 -10.47 -5.50
C ASP A 45 29.43 -10.31 -4.04
N LEU A 46 29.58 -9.10 -3.52
CA LEU A 46 29.23 -8.72 -2.16
C LEU A 46 28.30 -7.52 -2.20
N GLN A 47 27.08 -7.69 -1.70
CA GLN A 47 26.07 -6.62 -1.67
C GLN A 47 25.51 -6.44 -0.27
N GLY A 48 25.50 -5.20 0.22
CA GLY A 48 24.94 -4.87 1.53
C GLY A 48 23.43 -4.66 1.48
N ALA A 49 22.77 -4.82 2.63
CA ALA A 49 21.35 -4.54 2.80
C ALA A 49 20.99 -3.06 2.54
N GLY A 50 21.94 -2.15 2.75
CA GLY A 50 21.79 -0.75 2.40
C GLY A 50 23.13 -0.02 2.41
N ARG A 51 23.17 1.21 1.90
CA ARG A 51 24.35 2.07 2.04
C ARG A 51 24.35 2.72 3.42
N THR A 52 25.55 3.05 3.89
CA THR A 52 25.79 3.89 5.06
C THR A 52 26.69 5.04 4.66
N ASP A 53 26.45 6.19 5.27
CA ASP A 53 27.27 7.39 5.09
C ASP A 53 28.62 7.24 5.80
N ALA A 54 29.56 8.11 5.46
CA ALA A 54 30.85 8.17 6.12
C ALA A 54 30.69 8.38 7.64
N GLY A 55 31.46 7.64 8.44
CA GLY A 55 31.41 7.73 9.90
C GLY A 55 30.32 6.91 10.59
N VAL A 56 29.33 6.36 9.87
CA VAL A 56 28.24 5.59 10.47
C VAL A 56 28.74 4.25 11.00
N HIS A 57 28.45 3.94 12.27
CA HIS A 57 28.71 2.62 12.85
C HIS A 57 27.58 1.64 12.54
N ALA A 58 27.89 0.34 12.51
CA ALA A 58 26.86 -0.70 12.43
C ALA A 58 27.13 -1.81 13.43
N LEU A 59 26.08 -2.24 14.14
CA LEU A 59 26.12 -3.42 15.02
C LEU A 59 25.75 -4.73 14.30
N GLY A 60 25.16 -4.63 13.11
CA GLY A 60 24.54 -5.75 12.42
C GLY A 60 24.07 -5.40 11.01
N GLN A 61 24.98 -4.96 10.16
CA GLN A 61 24.73 -4.77 8.74
C GLN A 61 24.73 -6.13 8.03
N VAL A 62 23.64 -6.46 7.33
CA VAL A 62 23.55 -7.71 6.56
C VAL A 62 24.15 -7.53 5.17
N ALA A 63 24.85 -8.55 4.66
CA ALA A 63 25.29 -8.59 3.26
C ALA A 63 25.10 -9.98 2.63
N SER A 64 24.83 -10.00 1.33
CA SER A 64 24.80 -11.21 0.51
C SER A 64 26.13 -11.37 -0.20
N LEU A 65 26.75 -12.53 -0.03
CA LEU A 65 28.02 -12.91 -0.62
C LEU A 65 27.82 -14.10 -1.56
N ARG A 66 28.21 -13.95 -2.83
CA ARG A 66 28.28 -15.08 -3.77
C ARG A 66 29.75 -15.34 -4.11
N THR A 67 30.15 -16.59 -3.92
CA THR A 67 31.54 -17.04 -4.06
C THR A 67 31.53 -18.44 -4.69
N ARG A 68 32.57 -18.79 -5.47
CA ARG A 68 32.74 -20.13 -6.07
C ARG A 68 33.40 -21.11 -5.10
N GLY A 69 33.96 -20.61 -4.01
CA GLY A 69 34.78 -21.33 -3.03
C GLY A 69 34.03 -22.41 -2.28
N ARG A 70 34.79 -23.43 -1.87
CA ARG A 70 34.32 -24.59 -1.09
C ARG A 70 34.54 -24.43 0.42
N LEU A 71 34.97 -23.26 0.87
CA LEU A 71 35.17 -22.98 2.29
C LEU A 71 33.81 -23.04 3.00
N ASP A 72 33.74 -23.87 4.04
CA ASP A 72 32.57 -23.86 4.91
C ASP A 72 32.46 -22.50 5.63
N PRO A 73 31.24 -22.08 6.01
CA PRO A 73 31.02 -20.77 6.63
C PRO A 73 31.84 -20.54 7.92
N ALA A 74 32.10 -21.57 8.71
CA ALA A 74 32.83 -21.43 9.97
C ALA A 74 34.32 -21.17 9.73
N THR A 75 34.94 -21.91 8.80
CA THR A 75 36.33 -21.67 8.38
C THR A 75 36.48 -20.31 7.71
N MET A 76 35.54 -19.93 6.85
CA MET A 76 35.55 -18.60 6.21
C MET A 76 35.51 -17.47 7.25
N ARG A 77 34.61 -17.57 8.23
CA ARG A 77 34.49 -16.60 9.32
C ARG A 77 35.78 -16.48 10.13
N ARG A 78 36.37 -17.61 10.54
CA ARG A 78 37.64 -17.61 11.30
C ARG A 78 38.77 -16.92 10.55
N ARG A 79 38.94 -17.24 9.26
CA ARG A 79 39.99 -16.61 8.43
C ARG A 79 39.74 -15.12 8.20
N LEU A 80 38.47 -14.72 8.09
CA LEU A 80 38.11 -13.30 8.02
C LEU A 80 38.46 -12.57 9.31
N ASP A 81 38.21 -13.16 10.49
CA ASP A 81 38.61 -12.57 11.78
C ASP A 81 40.14 -12.36 11.87
N GLU A 82 40.93 -13.24 11.27
CA GLU A 82 42.41 -13.13 11.21
C GLU A 82 42.89 -12.06 10.20
N THR A 83 42.10 -11.77 9.17
CA THR A 83 42.50 -10.89 8.05
C THR A 83 41.94 -9.47 8.20
N LEU A 84 40.77 -9.33 8.81
CA LEU A 84 40.07 -8.05 8.93
C LEU A 84 40.72 -7.15 9.99
N PRO A 85 40.69 -5.83 9.77
CA PRO A 85 41.15 -4.86 10.76
C PRO A 85 40.20 -4.81 11.97
N ALA A 86 40.72 -4.40 13.13
CA ALA A 86 39.99 -4.41 14.40
C ALA A 86 38.70 -3.55 14.45
N ASP A 87 38.50 -2.65 13.49
CA ASP A 87 37.29 -1.80 13.37
C ASP A 87 36.20 -2.40 12.48
N LEU A 88 36.35 -3.65 12.01
CA LEU A 88 35.39 -4.36 11.15
C LEU A 88 35.41 -5.86 11.45
N ALA A 89 34.26 -6.44 11.77
CA ALA A 89 34.11 -7.85 12.12
C ALA A 89 32.93 -8.51 11.38
N VAL A 90 33.07 -9.80 11.07
CA VAL A 90 31.98 -10.63 10.53
C VAL A 90 31.48 -11.56 11.64
N ARG A 91 30.39 -11.17 12.28
CA ARG A 91 29.81 -11.89 13.43
C ARG A 91 29.24 -13.26 13.05
N ARG A 92 28.67 -13.39 11.85
CA ARG A 92 28.03 -14.62 11.38
C ARG A 92 28.13 -14.75 9.86
N ILE A 93 28.30 -15.98 9.38
CA ILE A 93 28.21 -16.36 7.96
C ILE A 93 27.32 -17.60 7.88
N GLU A 94 26.32 -17.56 7.00
CA GLU A 94 25.36 -18.65 6.85
C GLU A 94 25.13 -18.96 5.38
N LEU A 95 25.02 -20.24 5.03
CA LEU A 95 24.53 -20.62 3.70
C LEU A 95 23.03 -20.34 3.63
N VAL A 96 22.60 -19.68 2.56
CA VAL A 96 21.20 -19.28 2.33
C VAL A 96 20.75 -19.70 0.93
N PRO A 97 19.44 -19.75 0.65
CA PRO A 97 18.94 -20.08 -0.69
C PRO A 97 19.60 -19.21 -1.78
N PRO A 98 19.83 -19.74 -2.99
CA PRO A 98 20.50 -19.00 -4.06
C PRO A 98 19.81 -17.68 -4.46
N ARG A 99 18.52 -17.53 -4.17
CA ARG A 99 17.75 -16.31 -4.45
C ARG A 99 17.90 -15.22 -3.38
N PHE A 100 18.54 -15.51 -2.24
CA PHE A 100 18.71 -14.53 -1.19
C PHE A 100 19.46 -13.29 -1.67
N HIS A 101 18.98 -12.12 -1.28
CA HIS A 101 19.56 -10.83 -1.59
C HIS A 101 19.42 -9.90 -0.38
N ALA A 102 20.55 -9.47 0.20
CA ALA A 102 20.53 -8.77 1.49
C ALA A 102 19.72 -7.46 1.48
N ARG A 103 19.62 -6.78 0.33
CA ARG A 103 18.80 -5.57 0.18
C ARG A 103 17.30 -5.86 0.07
N HIS A 104 16.92 -6.96 -0.57
CA HIS A 104 15.50 -7.24 -0.88
C HIS A 104 14.83 -8.09 0.18
N ASP A 105 15.61 -8.91 0.89
CA ASP A 105 15.12 -9.77 1.98
C ASP A 105 15.34 -9.14 3.37
N ALA A 106 15.77 -7.88 3.45
CA ALA A 106 15.90 -7.16 4.70
C ALA A 106 14.51 -6.88 5.30
N LEU A 107 14.24 -7.41 6.50
CA LEU A 107 12.95 -7.25 7.18
C LEU A 107 12.78 -5.87 7.83
N ALA A 108 13.87 -5.30 8.34
CA ALA A 108 13.84 -4.03 9.07
C ALA A 108 15.21 -3.35 9.06
N ARG A 109 15.19 -2.04 9.29
CA ARG A 109 16.38 -1.22 9.54
C ARG A 109 16.17 -0.42 10.82
N CYS A 110 17.09 -0.53 11.76
CA CYS A 110 17.05 0.21 13.01
C CYS A 110 18.17 1.25 13.03
N TYR A 111 17.81 2.51 13.29
CA TYR A 111 18.76 3.57 13.59
C TYR A 111 18.80 3.77 15.10
N ARG A 112 20.00 3.76 15.68
CA ARG A 112 20.19 3.96 17.11
C ARG A 112 20.91 5.27 17.37
N TYR A 113 20.19 6.23 17.94
CA TYR A 113 20.74 7.48 18.45
C TYR A 113 20.91 7.35 19.96
N GLN A 114 22.12 7.62 20.45
CA GLN A 114 22.40 7.56 21.89
C GLN A 114 22.79 8.96 22.34
N ILE A 115 22.06 9.47 23.33
CA ILE A 115 22.29 10.80 23.90
C ILE A 115 22.68 10.62 25.37
N THR A 116 23.60 11.46 25.86
CA THR A 116 24.03 11.44 27.25
C THR A 116 24.03 12.86 27.83
N GLY A 117 23.56 13.00 29.08
CA GLY A 117 23.59 14.26 29.83
C GLY A 117 24.91 14.51 30.57
N ARG A 118 25.90 13.62 30.44
CA ARG A 118 27.20 13.74 31.09
C ARG A 118 28.34 13.55 30.11
N ARG A 119 29.49 14.17 30.39
CA ARG A 119 30.72 13.85 29.66
C ARG A 119 31.09 12.39 29.83
N SER A 120 31.43 11.73 28.72
CA SER A 120 31.92 10.36 28.70
C SER A 120 33.19 10.25 27.86
N ALA A 121 34.29 9.81 28.49
CA ALA A 121 35.54 9.56 27.79
C ALA A 121 35.42 8.37 26.82
N PHE A 122 34.63 7.35 27.18
CA PHE A 122 34.40 6.15 26.37
C PHE A 122 33.30 6.33 25.31
N GLY A 123 32.27 7.13 25.61
CA GLY A 123 31.12 7.34 24.74
C GLY A 123 31.33 8.36 23.62
N LYS A 124 32.50 8.99 23.54
CA LYS A 124 32.77 10.12 22.63
C LYS A 124 32.42 9.84 21.16
N ARG A 125 32.53 8.58 20.72
CA ARG A 125 32.23 8.17 19.33
C ARG A 125 30.82 7.64 19.13
N THR A 126 30.16 7.19 20.19
CA THR A 126 28.88 6.46 20.10
C THR A 126 27.72 7.18 20.76
N THR A 127 27.98 8.28 21.46
CA THR A 127 26.98 9.08 22.16
C THR A 127 27.13 10.56 21.83
N TRP A 128 26.01 11.22 21.63
CA TRP A 128 25.95 12.67 21.57
C TRP A 128 25.80 13.23 22.99
N TRP A 129 26.76 14.03 23.42
CA TRP A 129 26.70 14.70 24.70
C TRP A 129 25.94 16.03 24.57
N ILE A 130 24.88 16.17 25.35
CA ILE A 130 24.11 17.41 25.52
C ILE A 130 24.31 17.85 26.97
N ALA A 131 24.71 19.11 27.17
CA ALA A 131 25.02 19.62 28.50
C ALA A 131 23.75 20.11 29.22
N GLU A 132 22.78 20.57 28.45
CA GLU A 132 21.49 21.05 28.91
C GLU A 132 20.60 19.89 29.38
N PRO A 133 19.77 20.12 30.41
CA PRO A 133 18.73 19.15 30.80
C PRO A 133 17.78 18.89 29.63
N LEU A 134 17.55 17.62 29.33
CA LEU A 134 16.58 17.21 28.32
C LEU A 134 15.18 17.14 28.93
N ASP A 135 14.23 17.80 28.28
CA ASP A 135 12.80 17.66 28.59
C ASP A 135 12.25 16.41 27.88
N LEU A 136 12.21 15.30 28.62
CA LEU A 136 11.78 14.01 28.08
C LEU A 136 10.30 13.99 27.71
N ASP A 137 9.46 14.78 28.39
CA ASP A 137 8.03 14.86 28.12
C ASP A 137 7.78 15.61 26.81
N ALA A 138 8.44 16.75 26.62
CA ALA A 138 8.39 17.48 25.36
C ALA A 138 8.94 16.64 24.19
N MET A 139 10.04 15.91 24.41
CA MET A 139 10.58 14.98 23.40
C MET A 139 9.59 13.86 23.05
N ALA A 140 8.89 13.29 24.04
CA ALA A 140 7.88 12.27 23.81
C ALA A 140 6.66 12.81 23.03
N VAL A 141 6.21 14.04 23.34
CA VAL A 141 5.16 14.73 22.59
C VAL A 141 5.59 14.94 21.13
N ALA A 142 6.80 15.44 20.91
CA ALA A 142 7.34 15.65 19.57
C ALA A 142 7.50 14.33 18.79
N ALA A 143 7.96 13.26 19.45
CA ALA A 143 8.13 11.95 18.85
C ALA A 143 6.81 11.38 18.31
N ARG A 144 5.69 11.58 19.02
CA ARG A 144 4.36 11.17 18.55
C ARG A 144 3.96 11.83 17.23
N SER A 145 4.48 13.02 16.92
CA SER A 145 4.20 13.69 15.63
C SER A 145 4.88 12.99 14.44
N PHE A 146 5.83 12.08 14.68
CA PHE A 146 6.45 11.25 13.65
C PHE A 146 5.76 9.89 13.47
N GLU A 147 4.80 9.54 14.33
CA GLU A 147 4.02 8.29 14.21
C GLU A 147 2.98 8.44 13.10
N GLY A 148 2.80 7.39 12.27
CA GLY A 148 1.89 7.41 11.12
C GLY A 148 2.57 7.81 9.81
N ARG A 149 1.77 8.13 8.78
CA ARG A 149 2.25 8.50 7.43
C ARG A 149 2.36 10.01 7.30
N HIS A 150 3.56 10.51 7.03
CA HIS A 150 3.84 11.95 6.90
C HIS A 150 4.78 12.22 5.74
N ASP A 151 4.57 13.34 5.04
CA ASP A 151 5.56 13.84 4.10
C ASP A 151 6.78 14.42 4.85
N PHE A 152 7.88 13.66 4.86
CA PHE A 152 9.14 14.08 5.46
C PHE A 152 10.08 14.78 4.47
N ARG A 153 9.59 15.29 3.33
CA ARG A 153 10.40 16.02 2.34
C ARG A 153 11.22 17.16 2.95
N ALA A 154 10.67 17.86 3.95
CA ALA A 154 11.39 18.91 4.67
C ALA A 154 12.66 18.43 5.39
N PHE A 155 12.76 17.14 5.70
CA PHE A 155 13.92 16.51 6.34
C PHE A 155 14.88 15.84 5.34
N ALA A 156 14.54 15.81 4.05
CA ALA A 156 15.40 15.26 3.01
C ALA A 156 16.52 16.24 2.64
N LYS A 157 17.69 15.70 2.28
CA LYS A 157 18.80 16.50 1.73
C LYS A 157 18.33 17.10 0.40
N ARG A 158 18.50 18.42 0.19
CA ARG A 158 18.16 19.09 -1.09
C ARG A 158 18.75 18.30 -2.27
N GLY A 159 17.89 17.84 -3.18
CA GLY A 159 18.26 17.03 -4.35
C GLY A 159 18.21 15.51 -4.16
N GLY A 160 17.75 15.01 -3.02
CA GLY A 160 17.46 13.59 -2.79
C GLY A 160 15.96 13.32 -2.81
N GLU A 161 15.33 13.44 -3.98
CA GLU A 161 13.91 13.11 -4.14
C GLU A 161 13.69 11.60 -3.97
N LYS A 162 12.84 11.25 -3.01
CA LYS A 162 12.15 9.97 -2.93
C LYS A 162 10.69 10.30 -2.64
N ASP A 163 9.88 10.34 -3.69
CA ASP A 163 8.52 10.92 -3.66
C ASP A 163 7.45 9.96 -3.10
N SER A 164 7.84 8.79 -2.58
CA SER A 164 6.90 7.73 -2.19
C SER A 164 5.88 8.15 -1.14
N THR A 165 6.29 8.96 -0.14
CA THR A 165 5.39 9.32 0.98
C THR A 165 4.39 10.42 0.62
N LEU A 166 4.70 11.26 -0.38
CA LEU A 166 3.77 12.26 -0.90
C LEU A 166 2.55 11.59 -1.55
N VAL A 167 2.79 10.55 -2.36
CA VAL A 167 1.72 9.87 -3.11
C VAL A 167 0.72 9.18 -2.19
N GLU A 168 1.19 8.61 -1.09
CA GLU A 168 0.31 7.99 -0.09
C GLU A 168 -0.59 9.00 0.62
N VAL A 169 -0.03 10.14 1.01
CA VAL A 169 -0.78 11.19 1.72
C VAL A 169 -1.83 11.81 0.80
N GLU A 170 -1.50 12.09 -0.46
CA GLU A 170 -2.47 12.63 -1.41
C GLU A 170 -3.58 11.61 -1.75
N LEU A 171 -3.27 10.31 -1.84
CA LEU A 171 -4.32 9.30 -1.99
C LEU A 171 -5.28 9.31 -0.79
N CYS A 172 -4.76 9.40 0.44
CA CYS A 172 -5.61 9.46 1.64
C CYS A 172 -6.50 10.71 1.62
N ARG A 173 -6.00 11.85 1.15
CA ARG A 173 -6.81 13.08 1.00
C ARG A 173 -7.90 12.92 -0.04
N LEU A 174 -7.58 12.40 -1.22
CA LEU A 174 -8.57 12.12 -2.27
C LEU A 174 -9.67 11.20 -1.75
N ALA A 175 -9.29 10.12 -1.08
CA ALA A 175 -10.25 9.18 -0.54
C ALA A 175 -11.10 9.78 0.59
N ALA A 176 -10.53 10.62 1.45
CA ALA A 176 -11.28 11.35 2.47
C ALA A 176 -12.35 12.27 1.85
N MET A 177 -12.03 12.95 0.74
CA MET A 177 -13.00 13.77 0.01
C MET A 177 -14.18 12.92 -0.50
N VAL A 178 -13.93 11.70 -0.97
CA VAL A 178 -14.97 10.76 -1.40
C VAL A 178 -15.79 10.29 -0.21
N THR A 179 -15.15 9.83 0.87
CA THR A 179 -15.81 9.40 2.11
C THR A 179 -16.76 10.48 2.64
N GLU A 180 -16.33 11.75 2.69
CA GLU A 180 -17.14 12.87 3.17
C GLU A 180 -18.34 13.17 2.23
N LYS A 181 -18.16 12.95 0.92
CA LYS A 181 -19.21 13.18 -0.08
C LYS A 181 -20.27 12.08 -0.11
N ILE A 182 -19.97 10.84 0.30
CA ILE A 182 -20.96 9.72 0.33
C ILE A 182 -22.24 10.10 1.09
N PRO A 183 -22.20 10.42 2.41
CA PRO A 183 -23.42 10.73 3.16
C PRO A 183 -24.11 12.00 2.65
N ARG A 184 -23.34 12.97 2.11
CA ARG A 184 -23.91 14.19 1.53
C ARG A 184 -24.66 13.89 0.23
N ALA A 185 -24.14 13.05 -0.65
CA ALA A 185 -24.82 12.62 -1.88
C ALA A 185 -26.08 11.81 -1.56
N THR A 186 -26.03 10.95 -0.53
CA THR A 186 -27.20 10.23 -0.04
C THR A 186 -28.27 11.19 0.48
N ALA A 187 -27.90 12.20 1.27
CA ALA A 187 -28.82 13.23 1.75
C ALA A 187 -29.43 14.03 0.60
N VAL A 188 -28.62 14.43 -0.40
CA VAL A 188 -29.10 15.11 -1.61
C VAL A 188 -30.18 14.30 -2.33
N LEU A 189 -29.97 12.99 -2.47
CA LEU A 189 -30.95 12.11 -3.10
C LEU A 189 -32.24 11.98 -2.28
N LEU A 190 -32.13 11.90 -0.95
CA LEU A 190 -33.28 11.76 -0.06
C LEU A 190 -34.09 13.05 0.03
N ASP A 191 -33.43 14.20 0.14
CA ASP A 191 -34.10 15.46 0.47
C ASP A 191 -34.40 16.32 -0.77
N GLY A 192 -33.93 15.91 -1.95
CA GLY A 192 -34.09 16.67 -3.18
C GLY A 192 -33.33 18.00 -3.16
N ASP A 193 -32.21 18.06 -2.45
CA ASP A 193 -31.36 19.26 -2.29
C ASP A 193 -30.61 19.57 -3.61
N LEU A 194 -31.20 20.41 -4.46
CA LEU A 194 -30.62 20.80 -5.75
C LEU A 194 -29.33 21.62 -5.60
N GLU A 195 -29.22 22.42 -4.53
CA GLU A 195 -28.01 23.22 -4.27
C GLU A 195 -26.86 22.30 -3.82
N GLY A 196 -27.15 21.36 -2.91
CA GLY A 196 -26.22 20.31 -2.51
C GLY A 196 -25.77 19.44 -3.69
N ALA A 197 -26.68 19.14 -4.62
CA ALA A 197 -26.34 18.41 -5.85
C ALA A 197 -25.35 19.18 -6.74
N ASP A 198 -25.60 20.48 -6.97
CA ASP A 198 -24.72 21.33 -7.78
C ASP A 198 -23.35 21.53 -7.11
N TYR A 199 -23.32 21.64 -5.78
CA TYR A 199 -22.08 21.71 -4.99
C TYR A 199 -21.21 20.45 -5.17
N ILE A 200 -21.79 19.25 -5.04
CA ILE A 200 -21.04 17.99 -5.22
C ILE A 200 -20.52 17.88 -6.65
N ILE A 201 -21.39 18.13 -7.64
CA ILE A 201 -21.06 17.99 -9.07
C ILE A 201 -19.92 18.95 -9.48
N ARG A 202 -19.94 20.20 -9.03
CA ARG A 202 -18.86 21.16 -9.34
C ARG A 202 -17.58 20.88 -8.56
N GLY A 203 -17.69 20.36 -7.34
CA GLY A 203 -16.56 20.00 -6.52
C GLY A 203 -15.86 18.70 -6.95
N ASP A 204 -16.27 18.09 -8.07
CA ASP A 204 -15.65 16.90 -8.66
C ASP A 204 -14.41 17.26 -9.48
N ASP A 205 -14.42 18.42 -10.14
CA ASP A 205 -13.27 18.94 -10.91
C ASP A 205 -11.99 19.01 -10.06
N GLU A 206 -12.11 19.24 -8.74
CA GLU A 206 -10.97 19.22 -7.81
C GLU A 206 -10.42 17.80 -7.61
N ILE A 207 -11.29 16.79 -7.50
CA ILE A 207 -10.90 15.39 -7.36
C ILE A 207 -10.19 14.93 -8.63
N ASP A 208 -10.73 15.27 -9.80
CA ASP A 208 -10.14 14.95 -11.10
C ASP A 208 -8.76 15.58 -11.28
N ALA A 209 -8.62 16.86 -10.94
CA ALA A 209 -7.33 17.54 -11.05
C ALA A 209 -6.28 16.87 -10.14
N ARG A 210 -6.64 16.59 -8.89
CA ARG A 210 -5.75 15.96 -7.91
C ARG A 210 -5.43 14.50 -8.25
N SER A 211 -6.38 13.74 -8.81
CA SER A 211 -6.15 12.35 -9.23
C SER A 211 -5.14 12.31 -10.38
N LEU A 212 -5.29 13.19 -11.38
CA LEU A 212 -4.34 13.35 -12.48
C LEU A 212 -2.94 13.73 -11.99
N GLU A 213 -2.84 14.73 -11.10
CA GLU A 213 -1.55 15.11 -10.50
C GLU A 213 -0.88 13.93 -9.77
N LEU A 214 -1.68 13.13 -9.06
CA LEU A 214 -1.19 11.98 -8.32
C LEU A 214 -0.74 10.83 -9.23
N GLU A 215 -1.45 10.59 -10.33
CA GLU A 215 -1.02 9.66 -11.37
C GLU A 215 0.29 10.09 -12.01
N GLU A 216 0.41 11.37 -12.39
CA GLU A 216 1.64 11.95 -12.93
C GLU A 216 2.81 11.76 -11.96
N HIS A 217 2.58 11.98 -10.66
CA HIS A 217 3.58 11.73 -9.63
C HIS A 217 4.02 10.26 -9.59
N CYS A 218 3.07 9.32 -9.66
CA CYS A 218 3.39 7.90 -9.75
C CYS A 218 4.23 7.57 -11.00
N TYR A 219 3.87 8.13 -12.17
CA TYR A 219 4.63 7.92 -13.41
C TYR A 219 6.06 8.47 -13.29
N ARG A 220 6.25 9.63 -12.67
CA ARG A 220 7.59 10.17 -12.41
C ARG A 220 8.42 9.28 -11.50
N ILE A 221 7.83 8.72 -10.44
CA ILE A 221 8.53 7.78 -9.56
C ILE A 221 8.98 6.54 -10.35
N LEU A 222 8.07 5.96 -11.15
CA LEU A 222 8.38 4.80 -11.99
C LEU A 222 9.51 5.10 -12.98
N ALA A 223 9.45 6.24 -13.65
CA ALA A 223 10.39 6.62 -14.71
C ALA A 223 11.76 7.05 -14.18
N LEU A 224 11.81 7.81 -13.09
CA LEU A 224 13.03 8.48 -12.62
C LEU A 224 13.74 7.72 -11.51
N GLN A 225 13.01 6.97 -10.68
CA GLN A 225 13.54 6.39 -9.45
C GLN A 225 13.71 4.87 -9.52
N ALA A 226 13.15 4.22 -10.55
CA ALA A 226 13.21 2.77 -10.77
C ALA A 226 12.92 1.97 -9.48
N PRO A 227 11.73 2.16 -8.87
CA PRO A 227 11.38 1.51 -7.61
C PRO A 227 11.41 -0.02 -7.78
N VAL A 228 11.74 -0.73 -6.70
CA VAL A 228 11.93 -2.18 -6.72
C VAL A 228 11.09 -2.84 -5.63
N ALA A 229 10.65 -4.07 -5.89
CA ALA A 229 9.94 -4.92 -4.93
C ALA A 229 8.77 -4.18 -4.23
N SER A 230 8.87 -3.91 -2.92
CA SER A 230 7.83 -3.25 -2.13
C SER A 230 7.45 -1.88 -2.68
N ASP A 231 8.44 -1.05 -3.04
CA ASP A 231 8.20 0.31 -3.52
C ASP A 231 7.49 0.27 -4.88
N LEU A 232 7.84 -0.70 -5.72
CA LEU A 232 7.17 -0.90 -7.01
C LEU A 232 5.73 -1.38 -6.83
N ARG A 233 5.50 -2.35 -5.93
CA ARG A 233 4.14 -2.82 -5.60
C ARG A 233 3.29 -1.68 -5.08
N GLN A 234 3.88 -0.83 -4.25
CA GLN A 234 3.20 0.31 -3.66
C GLN A 234 2.80 1.34 -4.72
N VAL A 235 3.72 1.76 -5.61
CA VAL A 235 3.40 2.74 -6.66
C VAL A 235 2.37 2.18 -7.66
N ILE A 236 2.45 0.90 -8.01
CA ILE A 236 1.45 0.24 -8.87
C ILE A 236 0.09 0.15 -8.18
N ALA A 237 0.07 -0.18 -6.89
CA ALA A 237 -1.16 -0.23 -6.10
C ALA A 237 -1.80 1.15 -6.02
N LEU A 238 -1.01 2.19 -5.71
CA LEU A 238 -1.45 3.58 -5.66
C LEU A 238 -2.08 4.00 -7.00
N LEU A 239 -1.42 3.77 -8.13
CA LEU A 239 -2.00 4.07 -9.46
C LEU A 239 -3.39 3.45 -9.67
N ARG A 240 -3.57 2.20 -9.23
CA ARG A 240 -4.88 1.53 -9.37
C ARG A 240 -5.92 2.07 -8.39
N MET A 241 -5.51 2.33 -7.15
CA MET A 241 -6.38 2.88 -6.12
C MET A 241 -6.85 4.30 -6.47
N VAL A 242 -5.99 5.14 -7.05
CA VAL A 242 -6.38 6.49 -7.51
C VAL A 242 -7.54 6.42 -8.49
N ALA A 243 -7.45 5.50 -9.47
CA ALA A 243 -8.53 5.30 -10.44
C ALA A 243 -9.81 4.72 -9.79
N ASP A 244 -9.73 3.94 -8.72
CA ASP A 244 -10.92 3.48 -7.99
C ASP A 244 -11.55 4.63 -7.17
N VAL A 245 -10.73 5.52 -6.59
CA VAL A 245 -11.18 6.70 -5.84
C VAL A 245 -11.87 7.72 -6.75
N GLU A 246 -11.25 8.06 -7.88
CA GLU A 246 -11.85 8.96 -8.87
C GLU A 246 -13.18 8.40 -9.40
N ARG A 247 -13.23 7.12 -9.81
CA ARG A 247 -14.48 6.47 -10.24
C ARG A 247 -15.56 6.48 -9.17
N SER A 248 -15.21 6.40 -7.89
CA SER A 248 -16.20 6.52 -6.80
C SER A 248 -16.75 7.94 -6.68
N ALA A 249 -15.92 8.97 -6.81
CA ALA A 249 -16.37 10.38 -6.83
C ALA A 249 -17.36 10.63 -7.97
N ASP A 250 -17.02 10.10 -9.15
CA ASP A 250 -17.78 10.20 -10.37
C ASP A 250 -19.17 9.54 -10.24
N LEU A 251 -19.24 8.40 -9.53
CA LEU A 251 -20.50 7.75 -9.15
C LEU A 251 -21.35 8.59 -8.18
N LEU A 252 -20.74 9.29 -7.22
CA LEU A 252 -21.45 10.22 -6.33
C LEU A 252 -22.05 11.40 -7.10
N CYS A 253 -21.32 11.94 -8.07
CA CYS A 253 -21.85 12.93 -9.01
C CYS A 253 -23.03 12.38 -9.81
N ASN A 254 -22.97 11.11 -10.23
CA ASN A 254 -24.08 10.47 -10.93
C ASN A 254 -25.30 10.23 -10.04
N ILE A 255 -25.12 9.96 -8.74
CA ILE A 255 -26.21 9.94 -7.76
C ILE A 255 -26.86 11.32 -7.66
N CYS A 256 -26.07 12.40 -7.58
CA CYS A 256 -26.58 13.77 -7.54
C CYS A 256 -27.31 14.15 -8.85
N LYS A 257 -26.79 13.73 -10.00
CA LYS A 257 -27.47 13.90 -11.31
C LYS A 257 -28.79 13.12 -11.35
N ALA A 258 -28.85 11.92 -10.77
CA ALA A 258 -30.10 11.16 -10.65
C ALA A 258 -31.12 11.86 -9.73
N ALA A 259 -30.68 12.40 -8.59
CA ALA A 259 -31.51 13.20 -7.68
C ALA A 259 -32.18 14.39 -8.40
N ARG A 260 -31.43 15.09 -9.25
CA ARG A 260 -31.98 16.19 -10.09
C ARG A 260 -33.05 15.71 -11.08
N ARG A 261 -32.93 14.50 -11.63
CA ARG A 261 -33.90 13.95 -12.61
C ARG A 261 -35.21 13.51 -11.98
N ILE A 262 -35.17 13.14 -10.70
CA ILE A 262 -36.36 12.73 -9.92
C ILE A 262 -36.85 13.83 -8.97
N TYR A 263 -36.32 15.04 -9.11
CA TYR A 263 -36.71 16.18 -8.27
C TYR A 263 -38.21 16.46 -8.39
N GLY A 264 -38.86 16.70 -7.25
CA GLY A 264 -40.31 16.93 -7.18
C GLY A 264 -41.15 15.67 -7.03
N HIS A 265 -40.56 14.47 -7.10
CA HIS A 265 -41.24 13.21 -6.80
C HIS A 265 -41.03 12.80 -5.35
N GLU A 266 -42.09 12.40 -4.66
CA GLU A 266 -41.99 11.86 -3.30
C GLU A 266 -41.53 10.39 -3.34
N LEU A 267 -40.52 10.09 -2.51
CA LEU A 267 -40.02 8.72 -2.35
C LEU A 267 -40.80 7.99 -1.26
N ASP A 268 -41.21 6.76 -1.55
CA ASP A 268 -41.80 5.84 -0.58
C ASP A 268 -40.90 5.72 0.68
N PRO A 269 -41.45 5.84 1.91
CA PRO A 269 -40.69 5.69 3.14
C PRO A 269 -39.83 4.43 3.21
N LYS A 270 -40.29 3.31 2.64
CA LYS A 270 -39.50 2.06 2.57
C LYS A 270 -38.25 2.24 1.72
N LEU A 271 -38.36 2.90 0.56
CA LEU A 271 -37.23 3.19 -0.32
C LEU A 271 -36.23 4.13 0.35
N ARG A 272 -36.73 5.20 1.00
CA ARG A 272 -35.90 6.14 1.76
C ARG A 272 -35.04 5.43 2.80
N GLY A 273 -35.65 4.52 3.57
CA GLY A 273 -34.95 3.76 4.62
C GLY A 273 -33.84 2.85 4.07
N ILE A 274 -34.05 2.23 2.90
CA ILE A 274 -33.03 1.38 2.28
C ILE A 274 -31.89 2.23 1.69
N ILE A 275 -32.20 3.34 1.00
CA ILE A 275 -31.20 4.28 0.46
C ILE A 275 -30.28 4.79 1.58
N ALA A 276 -30.83 5.19 2.72
CA ALA A 276 -30.04 5.67 3.86
C ALA A 276 -29.05 4.62 4.36
N ARG A 277 -29.51 3.36 4.51
CA ARG A 277 -28.66 2.23 4.93
C ARG A 277 -27.59 1.89 3.90
N MET A 278 -27.90 1.99 2.60
CA MET A 278 -26.92 1.78 1.54
C MET A 278 -25.82 2.85 1.57
N GLY A 279 -26.18 4.12 1.76
CA GLY A 279 -25.22 5.21 1.92
C GLY A 279 -24.33 5.04 3.15
N GLU A 280 -24.91 4.70 4.29
CA GLU A 280 -24.18 4.41 5.53
C GLU A 280 -23.20 3.25 5.35
N GLN A 281 -23.63 2.14 4.74
CA GLN A 281 -22.77 0.99 4.51
C GLN A 281 -21.65 1.30 3.51
N ALA A 282 -21.96 2.02 2.43
CA ALA A 282 -20.95 2.43 1.44
C ALA A 282 -19.87 3.32 2.09
N GLN A 283 -20.25 4.22 3.00
CA GLN A 283 -19.31 5.04 3.75
C GLN A 283 -18.42 4.16 4.66
N GLN A 284 -19.01 3.24 5.42
CA GLN A 284 -18.27 2.33 6.31
C GLN A 284 -17.26 1.45 5.54
N LEU A 285 -17.63 0.98 4.35
CA LEU A 285 -16.74 0.23 3.47
C LEU A 285 -15.54 1.07 3.02
N TYR A 286 -15.79 2.30 2.59
CA TYR A 286 -14.74 3.21 2.17
C TYR A 286 -13.79 3.56 3.33
N ASP A 287 -14.35 3.88 4.50
CA ASP A 287 -13.56 4.14 5.71
C ASP A 287 -12.67 2.95 6.08
N ALA A 288 -13.23 1.73 6.12
CA ALA A 288 -12.47 0.53 6.42
C ALA A 288 -11.36 0.26 5.38
N ALA A 289 -11.65 0.51 4.09
CA ALA A 289 -10.67 0.38 3.02
C ALA A 289 -9.50 1.33 3.19
N ILE A 290 -9.77 2.60 3.48
CA ILE A 290 -8.73 3.62 3.68
C ILE A 290 -7.99 3.42 5.00
N GLU A 291 -8.66 3.05 6.08
CA GLU A 291 -8.02 2.72 7.36
C GLU A 291 -7.05 1.54 7.19
N SER A 292 -7.47 0.47 6.50
CA SER A 292 -6.60 -0.67 6.21
C SER A 292 -5.37 -0.27 5.40
N PHE A 293 -5.54 0.67 4.45
CA PHE A 293 -4.43 1.23 3.69
C PHE A 293 -3.50 2.05 4.58
N VAL A 294 -4.02 2.98 5.37
CA VAL A 294 -3.23 3.85 6.25
C VAL A 294 -2.39 3.01 7.22
N GLU A 295 -2.97 1.97 7.81
CA GLU A 295 -2.33 1.11 8.80
C GLU A 295 -1.45 0.01 8.21
N ASN A 296 -1.50 -0.22 6.89
CA ASN A 296 -0.91 -1.40 6.23
C ASN A 296 -1.45 -2.73 6.81
N ASP A 297 -2.73 -2.78 7.14
CA ASP A 297 -3.34 -3.95 7.76
C ASP A 297 -4.01 -4.85 6.71
N ALA A 298 -3.33 -5.94 6.35
CA ALA A 298 -3.84 -6.92 5.40
C ALA A 298 -5.04 -7.73 5.92
N ALA A 299 -5.21 -7.85 7.25
CA ALA A 299 -6.33 -8.57 7.85
C ALA A 299 -7.60 -7.70 7.82
N LYS A 300 -7.49 -6.41 8.19
CA LYS A 300 -8.58 -5.44 7.98
C LYS A 300 -8.98 -5.38 6.51
N ALA A 301 -8.00 -5.32 5.61
CA ALA A 301 -8.24 -5.28 4.18
C ALA A 301 -8.94 -6.54 3.64
N ALA A 302 -8.71 -7.71 4.23
CA ALA A 302 -9.38 -8.96 3.83
C ALA A 302 -10.84 -9.02 4.29
N ALA A 303 -11.20 -8.33 5.38
CA ALA A 303 -12.57 -8.32 5.90
C ALA A 303 -13.53 -7.44 5.08
N ILE A 304 -13.03 -6.58 4.20
CA ILE A 304 -13.85 -5.65 3.40
C ILE A 304 -14.80 -6.41 2.45
N ASP A 305 -14.37 -7.55 1.90
CA ASP A 305 -15.20 -8.42 1.05
C ASP A 305 -16.45 -8.94 1.78
N ASP A 306 -16.28 -9.36 3.05
CA ASP A 306 -17.38 -9.79 3.90
C ASP A 306 -18.31 -8.62 4.27
N MET A 307 -17.75 -7.42 4.48
CA MET A 307 -18.55 -6.21 4.74
C MET A 307 -19.38 -5.81 3.51
N ASP A 308 -18.85 -6.01 2.30
CA ASP A 308 -19.50 -5.63 1.05
C ASP A 308 -20.70 -6.54 0.71
N SER A 309 -20.63 -7.80 1.13
CA SER A 309 -21.76 -8.74 1.03
C SER A 309 -23.06 -8.21 1.67
N TYR A 310 -22.96 -7.34 2.68
CA TYR A 310 -24.13 -6.69 3.27
C TYR A 310 -24.68 -5.55 2.38
N LEU A 311 -23.82 -4.76 1.73
CA LEU A 311 -24.24 -3.74 0.77
C LEU A 311 -24.93 -4.36 -0.45
N ASP A 312 -24.40 -5.48 -0.94
CA ASP A 312 -25.03 -6.33 -1.97
C ASP A 312 -26.44 -6.80 -1.56
N GLY A 313 -26.60 -7.19 -0.30
CA GLY A 313 -27.89 -7.56 0.25
C GLY A 313 -28.89 -6.40 0.26
N LEU A 314 -28.43 -5.20 0.62
CA LEU A 314 -29.23 -3.98 0.58
C LEU A 314 -29.62 -3.59 -0.85
N GLN A 315 -28.69 -3.71 -1.80
CA GLN A 315 -28.94 -3.43 -3.22
C GLN A 315 -30.08 -4.30 -3.76
N LYS A 316 -30.05 -5.62 -3.47
CA LYS A 316 -31.11 -6.55 -3.91
C LYS A 316 -32.46 -6.21 -3.29
N GLN A 317 -32.46 -5.90 -1.99
CA GLN A 317 -33.66 -5.45 -1.28
C GLN A 317 -34.21 -4.14 -1.86
N PHE A 318 -33.33 -3.22 -2.23
CA PHE A 318 -33.71 -1.94 -2.81
C PHE A 318 -34.38 -2.11 -4.18
N VAL A 319 -33.78 -2.91 -5.06
CA VAL A 319 -34.35 -3.21 -6.38
C VAL A 319 -35.72 -3.87 -6.25
N GLN A 320 -35.87 -4.84 -5.35
CA GLN A 320 -37.18 -5.44 -5.08
C GLN A 320 -38.21 -4.42 -4.58
N ALA A 321 -37.82 -3.57 -3.62
CA ALA A 321 -38.70 -2.54 -3.08
C ALA A 321 -39.11 -1.50 -4.14
N ILE A 322 -38.25 -1.19 -5.12
CA ILE A 322 -38.58 -0.30 -6.25
C ILE A 322 -39.74 -0.91 -7.06
N PHE A 323 -39.66 -2.19 -7.42
CA PHE A 323 -40.73 -2.85 -8.16
C PHE A 323 -42.05 -2.92 -7.38
N GLU A 324 -41.99 -3.23 -6.07
CA GLU A 324 -43.17 -3.25 -5.20
C GLU A 324 -43.83 -1.86 -5.09
N SER A 325 -43.02 -0.81 -4.96
CA SER A 325 -43.48 0.58 -4.87
C SER A 325 -44.13 1.04 -6.18
N HIS A 326 -43.52 0.71 -7.32
CA HIS A 326 -44.07 0.99 -8.65
C HIS A 326 -45.38 0.23 -8.91
N ALA A 327 -45.43 -1.08 -8.60
CA ALA A 327 -46.63 -1.90 -8.75
C ALA A 327 -47.80 -1.39 -7.90
N ALA A 328 -47.50 -0.78 -6.75
CA ALA A 328 -48.48 -0.11 -5.89
C ALA A 328 -48.84 1.33 -6.35
N ASN A 329 -48.37 1.78 -7.52
CA ASN A 329 -48.54 3.13 -8.06
C ASN A 329 -48.06 4.25 -7.13
N ARG A 330 -47.06 3.98 -6.27
CA ARG A 330 -46.48 4.99 -5.36
C ARG A 330 -45.37 5.81 -6.01
N ILE A 331 -44.71 5.25 -7.02
CA ILE A 331 -43.71 5.91 -7.86
C ILE A 331 -43.99 5.61 -9.33
N ASP A 332 -43.62 6.55 -10.22
CA ASP A 332 -43.70 6.32 -11.65
C ASP A 332 -42.53 5.47 -12.18
N LEU A 333 -42.65 5.02 -13.43
CA LEU A 333 -41.65 4.18 -14.09
C LEU A 333 -40.31 4.92 -14.25
N GLN A 334 -40.34 6.24 -14.48
CA GLN A 334 -39.12 7.03 -14.68
C GLN A 334 -38.29 7.09 -13.39
N VAL A 335 -38.92 7.37 -12.25
CA VAL A 335 -38.32 7.35 -10.91
C VAL A 335 -37.80 5.95 -10.60
N ALA A 336 -38.59 4.90 -10.85
CA ALA A 336 -38.16 3.52 -10.63
C ALA A 336 -36.87 3.17 -11.38
N VAL A 337 -36.78 3.53 -12.66
CA VAL A 337 -35.57 3.32 -13.49
C VAL A 337 -34.37 4.11 -12.95
N GLN A 338 -34.56 5.38 -12.57
CA GLN A 338 -33.47 6.18 -12.00
C GLN A 338 -32.97 5.60 -10.67
N LEU A 339 -33.86 5.15 -9.79
CA LEU A 339 -33.49 4.53 -8.52
C LEU A 339 -32.78 3.19 -8.71
N ALA A 340 -33.15 2.39 -9.72
CA ALA A 340 -32.44 1.15 -10.04
C ALA A 340 -31.01 1.42 -10.51
N VAL A 341 -30.78 2.51 -11.26
CA VAL A 341 -29.44 2.95 -11.65
C VAL A 341 -28.64 3.43 -10.44
N VAL A 342 -29.27 4.17 -9.51
CA VAL A 342 -28.65 4.58 -8.24
C VAL A 342 -28.25 3.37 -7.39
N ALA A 343 -29.08 2.32 -7.34
CA ALA A 343 -28.77 1.08 -6.63
C ALA A 343 -27.43 0.49 -7.09
N ARG A 344 -27.19 0.49 -8.40
CA ARG A 344 -25.94 0.05 -9.01
C ARG A 344 -24.76 0.98 -8.71
N PHE A 345 -24.99 2.29 -8.56
CA PHE A 345 -23.90 3.21 -8.20
C PHE A 345 -23.36 2.94 -6.81
N TYR A 346 -24.22 2.64 -5.82
CA TYR A 346 -23.77 2.25 -4.49
C TYR A 346 -23.02 0.91 -4.50
N GLU A 347 -23.53 -0.11 -5.19
CA GLU A 347 -22.81 -1.40 -5.33
C GLU A 347 -21.42 -1.20 -5.93
N ARG A 348 -21.30 -0.43 -7.02
CA ARG A 348 -19.99 -0.10 -7.59
C ARG A 348 -19.06 0.67 -6.66
N ILE A 349 -19.59 1.50 -5.75
CA ILE A 349 -18.77 2.17 -4.73
C ILE A 349 -18.23 1.12 -3.74
N GLY A 350 -19.05 0.14 -3.35
CA GLY A 350 -18.64 -1.03 -2.57
C GLY A 350 -17.52 -1.84 -3.25
N ASP A 351 -17.72 -2.19 -4.52
CA ASP A 351 -16.69 -2.86 -5.34
C ASP A 351 -15.36 -2.11 -5.34
N HIS A 352 -15.40 -0.78 -5.40
CA HIS A 352 -14.19 0.05 -5.42
C HIS A 352 -13.47 0.03 -4.06
N ALA A 353 -14.21 0.00 -2.95
CA ALA A 353 -13.64 -0.22 -1.61
C ALA A 353 -13.00 -1.62 -1.48
N VAL A 354 -13.65 -2.66 -2.01
CA VAL A 354 -13.07 -4.03 -2.07
C VAL A 354 -11.79 -4.04 -2.90
N ASN A 355 -11.81 -3.43 -4.09
CA ASN A 355 -10.62 -3.32 -4.96
C ASN A 355 -9.45 -2.65 -4.23
N ILE A 356 -9.72 -1.56 -3.50
CA ILE A 356 -8.74 -0.87 -2.65
C ILE A 356 -8.18 -1.85 -1.60
N GLY A 357 -9.03 -2.58 -0.88
CA GLY A 357 -8.63 -3.61 0.08
C GLY A 357 -7.73 -4.68 -0.53
N GLU A 358 -8.05 -5.19 -1.71
CA GLU A 358 -7.18 -6.12 -2.43
C GLU A 358 -5.80 -5.53 -2.74
N LYS A 359 -5.72 -4.23 -3.08
CA LYS A 359 -4.44 -3.55 -3.31
C LYS A 359 -3.65 -3.40 -2.03
N VAL A 360 -4.30 -3.12 -0.90
CA VAL A 360 -3.63 -3.13 0.42
C VAL A 360 -3.00 -4.49 0.69
N ARG A 361 -3.75 -5.58 0.49
CA ARG A 361 -3.22 -6.95 0.64
C ARG A 361 -2.03 -7.21 -0.28
N PHE A 362 -2.09 -6.75 -1.52
CA PHE A 362 -0.97 -6.85 -2.47
C PHE A 362 0.26 -6.06 -2.03
N VAL A 363 0.10 -4.83 -1.52
CA VAL A 363 1.21 -4.01 -1.02
C VAL A 363 1.92 -4.73 0.14
N VAL A 364 1.14 -5.18 1.13
CA VAL A 364 1.64 -5.77 2.38
C VAL A 364 2.25 -7.16 2.16
N THR A 365 1.54 -8.03 1.42
CA THR A 365 1.88 -9.47 1.37
C THR A 365 2.42 -9.91 0.00
N GLY A 366 2.23 -9.11 -1.05
CA GLY A 366 2.47 -9.53 -2.44
C GLY A 366 1.38 -10.45 -3.00
N TRP A 367 0.32 -10.73 -2.24
CA TRP A 367 -0.82 -11.53 -2.67
C TRP A 367 -1.59 -10.84 -3.79
N VAL A 368 -2.03 -11.61 -4.79
CA VAL A 368 -2.87 -11.13 -5.89
C VAL A 368 -4.14 -11.99 -5.91
N PRO A 369 -5.33 -11.39 -6.09
CA PRO A 369 -6.59 -12.15 -6.16
C PRO A 369 -6.59 -13.18 -7.30
N GLU A 370 -7.27 -14.31 -7.06
CA GLU A 370 -7.49 -15.32 -8.09
C GLU A 370 -8.45 -14.79 -9.17
N GLN A 371 -7.95 -14.65 -10.39
CA GLN A 371 -8.77 -14.25 -11.52
C GLN A 371 -9.43 -15.46 -12.17
N LYS A 372 -10.54 -15.93 -11.60
CA LYS A 372 -11.32 -17.09 -12.10
C LYS A 372 -11.57 -17.04 -13.62
N GLY A 373 -11.80 -15.86 -14.20
CA GLY A 373 -11.95 -15.68 -15.64
C GLY A 373 -10.66 -15.93 -16.44
N ALA A 374 -9.53 -15.40 -15.96
CA ALA A 374 -8.21 -15.64 -16.56
C ALA A 374 -7.76 -17.09 -16.39
N ASP A 375 -8.12 -17.74 -15.27
CA ASP A 375 -7.84 -19.15 -15.03
C ASP A 375 -8.70 -20.04 -15.94
N ARG A 376 -9.98 -19.68 -16.20
CA ARG A 376 -10.81 -20.34 -17.21
C ARG A 376 -10.21 -20.21 -18.62
N TYR A 377 -9.72 -19.03 -19.00
CA TYR A 377 -9.04 -18.82 -20.29
C TYR A 377 -7.73 -19.61 -20.39
N ARG A 378 -6.88 -19.56 -19.35
CA ARG A 378 -5.63 -20.34 -19.30
C ARG A 378 -5.88 -21.85 -19.38
N ARG A 379 -7.00 -22.34 -18.83
CA ARG A 379 -7.44 -23.73 -18.97
C ARG A 379 -8.01 -24.06 -20.36
N GLN A 380 -8.63 -23.11 -21.06
CA GLN A 380 -9.08 -23.29 -22.46
C GLN A 380 -7.92 -23.32 -23.47
N GLY A 381 -6.81 -22.62 -23.18
CA GLY A 381 -5.62 -22.60 -24.03
C GLY A 381 -4.87 -23.95 -24.13
N ASP A 382 -5.11 -24.87 -23.20
CA ASP A 382 -4.42 -26.18 -23.13
C ASP A 382 -5.19 -27.31 -23.85
N THR A 383 -6.45 -27.09 -24.24
CA THR A 383 -7.30 -28.14 -24.86
C THR A 383 -7.77 -27.82 -26.28
N GLY A 384 -7.55 -26.61 -26.81
CA GLY A 384 -7.91 -26.27 -28.19
C GLY A 384 -9.41 -26.35 -28.53
N GLU A 385 -10.27 -26.61 -27.55
CA GLU A 385 -11.72 -26.63 -27.70
C GLU A 385 -12.34 -25.42 -26.98
N ILE A 386 -13.10 -24.64 -27.73
CA ILE A 386 -13.95 -23.57 -27.19
C ILE A 386 -15.02 -24.24 -26.34
N ALA A 387 -14.89 -24.18 -25.01
CA ALA A 387 -15.90 -24.74 -24.12
C ALA A 387 -17.25 -24.03 -24.37
N ARG A 388 -18.29 -24.81 -24.69
CA ARG A 388 -19.67 -24.30 -24.70
C ARG A 388 -20.00 -23.79 -23.30
N VAL A 389 -20.66 -22.64 -23.24
CA VAL A 389 -21.31 -22.16 -22.01
C VAL A 389 -22.24 -23.29 -21.54
N PRO A 390 -22.17 -23.74 -20.27
CA PRO A 390 -23.07 -24.77 -19.78
C PRO A 390 -24.51 -24.28 -19.95
N ASP A 391 -25.37 -25.11 -20.53
CA ASP A 391 -26.81 -24.82 -20.56
C ASP A 391 -27.28 -24.59 -19.12
N LEU A 392 -27.98 -23.47 -18.91
CA LEU A 392 -28.69 -23.22 -17.65
C LEU A 392 -29.62 -24.40 -17.40
N PRO A 393 -29.67 -24.96 -16.18
CA PRO A 393 -30.61 -26.02 -15.87
C PRO A 393 -32.03 -25.52 -16.19
N ALA A 394 -32.76 -26.28 -17.02
CA ALA A 394 -34.16 -26.03 -17.25
C ALA A 394 -34.89 -26.05 -15.89
N ASP A 395 -35.67 -25.01 -15.65
CA ASP A 395 -36.48 -24.84 -14.45
C ASP A 395 -37.59 -25.90 -14.44
N ASP A 396 -37.32 -27.06 -13.84
CA ASP A 396 -38.32 -28.08 -13.52
C ASP A 396 -39.12 -27.63 -12.28
N THR A 397 -39.97 -26.62 -12.44
CA THR A 397 -41.08 -26.37 -11.52
C THR A 397 -42.32 -25.84 -12.25
N LEU A 398 -42.96 -26.72 -13.03
CA LEU A 398 -44.41 -26.67 -13.23
C LEU A 398 -44.96 -28.07 -13.03
N ASP A 399 -45.09 -28.48 -11.76
CA ASP A 399 -46.03 -29.54 -11.41
C ASP A 399 -47.37 -28.91 -11.05
N SER A 400 -48.32 -29.08 -11.95
CA SER A 400 -49.73 -28.77 -11.80
C SER A 400 -50.37 -29.85 -10.94
N SER A 401 -50.67 -29.52 -9.68
CA SER A 401 -51.60 -30.28 -8.83
C SER A 401 -52.14 -29.38 -7.71
N GLY A 402 -53.38 -28.91 -7.86
CA GLY A 402 -54.13 -28.18 -6.83
C GLY A 402 -55.02 -27.08 -7.38
#